data_AF-A0A852V3J0-F1
#
_entry.id   AF-A0A852V3J0-F1
#
_cell.length_a   1.000
_cell.length_b   1.000
_cell.length_c   1.000
_cell.angle_alpha   90.00
_cell.angle_beta   90.00
_cell.angle_gamma   90.00
#
_symmetry.space_group_name_H-M   'P 1'
#
loop_
_entity.id
_entity.type
_entity.pdbx_description
1 polymer ?
#
loop_
_entity_poly.entity_id
_entity_poly.type
_entity_poly.pdbx_seq_one_letter_code
_entity_poly.pdbx_strand_id
1 'polypeptide(L)'
;MTHRDATGQGSAMDLLERIGSVVLPVGIALYALLYLGVQQMYGIFNISPEQAGIDQATMFGRLVGSLVLLILTGSLVLGALVAVCWLVNRATLGHAARLARAVRARPWAAATLGAVWCGATYWGFLGYLDLDEGAGLASIVLVAAVIGTVSFLVPFRLLRRRPTGRAGMRVVIAAFTGIGLGFALIGQLEADAEALAATGRGSIVLSLAGFQDQWVVAVTPAKGTPLYGGTPLLLLGEHEGTYAFYDCARRETFRRPMGATVLQGIELEPDHEGFTCGEPAPAKNAAAERTPAEDASAGNGSPRTGSAKTGSAERGPMERGPVRTGPGRIATPAPSAGQGD
;
A
#
# COMPACT_ATOMS: atom_id res chain seq x y z
N MET A 1 4.07 29.04 57.07
CA MET A 1 5.03 28.48 56.09
C MET A 1 4.25 27.83 54.97
N THR A 2 4.24 28.51 53.83
CA THR A 2 3.47 28.25 52.62
C THR A 2 4.23 27.26 51.72
N HIS A 3 3.76 26.02 51.65
CA HIS A 3 4.19 25.05 50.64
C HIS A 3 3.10 24.94 49.57
N ARG A 4 2.94 26.03 48.81
CA ARG A 4 2.29 26.00 47.50
C ARG A 4 3.41 26.30 46.48
N ASP A 5 3.31 25.68 45.32
CA ASP A 5 4.13 25.91 44.12
C ASP A 5 5.27 24.90 43.89
N ALA A 6 4.90 23.63 43.64
CA ALA A 6 5.72 22.67 42.89
C ALA A 6 4.90 21.64 42.07
N THR A 7 3.60 21.88 41.82
CA THR A 7 2.69 20.88 41.21
C THR A 7 2.42 21.07 39.72
N GLY A 8 2.99 22.09 39.08
CA GLY A 8 2.73 22.39 37.66
C GLY A 8 3.58 21.61 36.66
N GLN A 9 4.89 21.50 36.89
CA GLN A 9 5.83 20.90 35.92
C GLN A 9 5.80 19.36 35.90
N GLY A 10 5.50 18.73 37.04
CA GLY A 10 5.34 17.27 37.08
C GLY A 10 4.15 16.77 36.25
N SER A 11 3.10 17.57 36.08
CA SER A 11 1.87 17.12 35.41
C SER A 11 2.00 17.03 33.89
N ALA A 12 2.73 17.94 33.25
CA ALA A 12 2.87 17.93 31.79
C ALA A 12 3.83 16.81 31.34
N MET A 13 4.95 16.62 32.06
CA MET A 13 5.88 15.54 31.75
C MET A 13 5.31 14.15 32.07
N ASP A 14 4.61 13.98 33.19
CA ASP A 14 3.93 12.71 33.50
C ASP A 14 2.87 12.36 32.43
N LEU A 15 2.15 13.37 31.93
CA LEU A 15 1.21 13.18 30.84
C LEU A 15 1.90 12.85 29.51
N LEU A 16 3.05 13.48 29.21
CA LEU A 16 3.84 13.20 28.01
C LEU A 16 4.45 11.79 28.04
N GLU A 17 5.01 11.37 29.18
CA GLU A 17 5.58 10.05 29.39
C GLU A 17 4.50 8.97 29.25
N ARG A 18 3.32 9.22 29.82
CA ARG A 18 2.19 8.30 29.76
C ARG A 18 1.57 8.21 28.37
N ILE A 19 1.50 9.32 27.63
CA ILE A 19 1.09 9.30 26.23
C ILE A 19 2.14 8.58 25.38
N GLY A 20 3.43 8.87 25.59
CA GLY A 20 4.53 8.24 24.86
C GLY A 20 4.54 6.72 24.99
N SER A 21 4.37 6.20 26.21
CA SER A 21 4.32 4.74 26.47
C SER A 21 3.18 4.01 25.75
N VAL A 22 2.10 4.71 25.38
CA VAL A 22 0.95 4.14 24.67
C VAL A 22 1.02 4.40 23.17
N VAL A 23 1.35 5.62 22.79
CA VAL A 23 1.39 6.05 21.38
C VAL A 23 2.53 5.37 20.65
N LEU A 24 3.68 5.15 21.30
CA LEU A 24 4.85 4.56 20.64
C LEU A 24 4.57 3.11 20.19
N PRO A 25 4.10 2.17 21.05
CA PRO A 25 3.81 0.80 20.59
C PRO A 25 2.70 0.76 19.53
N VAL A 26 1.66 1.59 19.67
CA VAL A 26 0.57 1.67 18.67
C VAL A 26 1.11 2.20 17.34
N GLY A 27 1.94 3.24 17.37
CA GLY A 27 2.57 3.80 16.17
C GLY A 27 3.49 2.79 15.48
N ILE A 28 4.30 2.05 16.24
CA ILE A 28 5.16 0.98 15.70
C ILE A 28 4.30 -0.14 15.07
N ALA A 29 3.22 -0.56 15.75
CA ALA A 29 2.33 -1.59 15.21
C ALA A 29 1.65 -1.12 13.92
N LEU A 30 1.14 0.11 13.87
CA LEU A 30 0.54 0.69 12.67
C LEU A 30 1.56 0.84 11.54
N TYR A 31 2.78 1.27 11.84
CA TYR A 31 3.87 1.34 10.87
C TYR A 31 4.17 -0.04 10.27
N ALA A 32 4.31 -1.06 11.11
CA ALA A 32 4.55 -2.43 10.67
C ALA A 32 3.42 -2.97 9.78
N LEU A 33 2.16 -2.66 10.13
CA LEU A 33 1.00 -3.02 9.32
C LEU A 33 1.01 -2.34 7.95
N LEU A 34 1.29 -1.03 7.90
CA LEU A 34 1.36 -0.31 6.63
C LEU A 34 2.51 -0.84 5.76
N TYR A 35 3.67 -1.14 6.35
CA TYR A 35 4.79 -1.75 5.63
C TYR A 35 4.41 -3.10 5.03
N LEU A 36 3.73 -3.95 5.81
CA LEU A 36 3.22 -5.24 5.35
C LEU A 36 2.21 -5.06 4.19
N GLY A 37 1.33 -4.06 4.27
CA GLY A 37 0.41 -3.74 3.18
C GLY A 37 1.11 -3.35 1.88
N VAL A 38 2.15 -2.52 1.95
CA VAL A 38 2.96 -2.16 0.78
C VAL A 38 3.64 -3.39 0.17
N GLN A 39 4.19 -4.28 1.01
CA GLN A 39 4.82 -5.51 0.52
C GLN A 39 3.81 -6.40 -0.22
N GLN A 40 2.59 -6.55 0.28
CA GLN A 40 1.55 -7.37 -0.35
C GLN A 40 1.06 -6.77 -1.66
N MET A 41 0.82 -5.46 -1.66
CA MET A 41 0.46 -4.70 -2.86
C MET A 41 1.49 -4.91 -3.99
N TYR A 42 2.80 -4.81 -3.70
CA TYR A 42 3.84 -5.10 -4.69
C TYR A 42 3.95 -6.60 -5.03
N GLY A 43 3.60 -7.48 -4.08
CA GLY A 43 3.54 -8.92 -4.26
C GLY A 43 2.57 -9.37 -5.34
N ILE A 44 1.46 -8.65 -5.55
CA ILE A 44 0.51 -8.89 -6.67
C ILE A 44 1.21 -8.74 -8.03
N PHE A 45 2.13 -7.79 -8.13
CA PHE A 45 2.98 -7.59 -9.32
C PHE A 45 4.23 -8.48 -9.31
N ASN A 46 4.31 -9.49 -8.43
CA ASN A 46 5.41 -10.43 -8.33
C ASN A 46 6.80 -9.76 -8.17
N ILE A 47 6.85 -8.61 -7.50
CA ILE A 47 8.10 -7.92 -7.15
C ILE A 47 8.07 -7.45 -5.69
N SER A 48 9.24 -7.20 -5.12
CA SER A 48 9.34 -6.55 -3.81
C SER A 48 9.43 -5.02 -3.97
N PRO A 49 9.05 -4.23 -2.94
CA PRO A 49 9.16 -2.76 -3.02
C PRO A 49 10.61 -2.28 -3.20
N GLU A 50 11.59 -3.02 -2.67
CA GLU A 50 13.01 -2.73 -2.87
C GLU A 50 13.42 -2.93 -4.34
N GLN A 51 12.82 -3.91 -5.03
CA GLN A 51 13.04 -4.16 -6.45
C GLN A 51 12.36 -3.11 -7.35
N ALA A 52 11.30 -2.48 -6.88
CA ALA A 52 10.74 -1.27 -7.46
C ALA A 52 11.60 -0.03 -7.17
N GLY A 53 12.69 -0.19 -6.40
CA GLY A 53 13.63 0.87 -6.06
C GLY A 53 13.12 1.87 -5.05
N ILE A 54 12.11 1.47 -4.28
CA ILE A 54 11.72 2.24 -3.12
C ILE A 54 12.72 1.90 -2.01
N ASP A 55 13.65 2.83 -1.77
CA ASP A 55 14.60 2.71 -0.68
C ASP A 55 13.88 2.70 0.68
N GLN A 56 14.49 2.06 1.68
CA GLN A 56 13.95 1.95 3.03
C GLN A 56 13.68 3.32 3.65
N ALA A 57 14.53 4.31 3.37
CA ALA A 57 14.33 5.68 3.84
C ALA A 57 13.11 6.34 3.18
N THR A 58 12.91 6.13 1.89
CA THR A 58 11.74 6.64 1.15
C THR A 58 10.46 5.93 1.59
N MET A 59 10.50 4.61 1.80
CA MET A 59 9.39 3.85 2.38
C MET A 59 9.01 4.41 3.74
N PHE A 60 9.98 4.60 4.64
CA PHE A 60 9.73 5.17 5.95
C PHE A 60 9.07 6.56 5.86
N GLY A 61 9.61 7.44 5.02
CA GLY A 61 9.06 8.78 4.81
C GLY A 61 7.62 8.76 4.28
N ARG A 62 7.32 7.91 3.29
CA ARG A 62 5.97 7.73 2.75
C ARG A 62 5.02 7.17 3.80
N LEU A 63 5.42 6.11 4.51
CA LEU A 63 4.62 5.47 5.54
C LEU A 63 4.29 6.40 6.70
N VAL A 64 5.27 7.18 7.17
CA VAL A 64 5.04 8.21 8.19
C VAL A 64 4.12 9.32 7.65
N GLY A 65 4.32 9.75 6.41
CA GLY A 65 3.45 10.71 5.74
C GLY A 65 1.99 10.23 5.67
N SER A 66 1.76 9.01 5.20
CA SER A 66 0.44 8.38 5.16
C SER A 66 -0.15 8.22 6.56
N LEU A 67 0.65 7.85 7.56
CA LEU A 67 0.19 7.76 8.96
C LEU A 67 -0.26 9.12 9.49
N VAL A 68 0.50 10.18 9.23
CA VAL A 68 0.12 11.56 9.62
C VAL A 68 -1.16 11.99 8.89
N LEU A 69 -1.28 11.72 7.60
CA LEU A 69 -2.50 12.01 6.83
C LEU A 69 -3.72 11.23 7.35
N LEU A 70 -3.55 9.95 7.72
CA LEU A 70 -4.60 9.14 8.34
C LEU A 70 -5.02 9.72 9.70
N ILE A 71 -4.07 10.17 10.52
CA ILE A 71 -4.37 10.82 11.80
C ILE A 71 -5.13 12.13 11.58
N LEU A 72 -4.69 12.97 10.64
CA LEU A 72 -5.37 14.23 10.32
C LEU A 72 -6.78 14.00 9.79
N THR A 73 -6.94 13.10 8.82
CA THR A 73 -8.24 12.72 8.24
C THR A 73 -9.15 12.11 9.31
N GLY A 74 -8.62 11.20 10.13
CA GLY A 74 -9.35 10.61 11.26
C GLY A 74 -9.79 11.65 12.29
N SER A 75 -8.96 12.65 12.58
CA SER A 75 -9.32 13.74 13.49
C SER A 75 -10.45 14.62 12.93
N LEU A 76 -10.46 14.86 11.61
CA LEU A 76 -11.50 15.61 10.92
C LEU A 76 -12.84 14.86 10.95
N VAL A 77 -12.82 13.56 10.63
CA VAL A 77 -13.99 12.67 10.68
C VAL A 77 -14.52 12.59 12.12
N LEU A 78 -13.62 12.44 13.11
CA LEU A 78 -14.00 12.42 14.51
C LEU A 78 -14.66 13.75 14.94
N GLY A 79 -14.13 14.88 14.49
CA GLY A 79 -14.74 16.19 14.69
C GLY A 79 -16.16 16.28 14.11
N ALA A 80 -16.36 15.81 12.89
CA ALA A 80 -17.68 15.74 12.25
C ALA A 80 -18.64 14.85 13.03
N LEU A 81 -18.21 13.66 13.48
CA LEU A 81 -19.01 12.76 14.31
C LEU A 81 -19.41 13.41 15.65
N VAL A 82 -18.48 14.13 16.29
CA VAL A 82 -18.77 14.88 17.51
C VAL A 82 -19.80 15.99 17.25
N ALA A 83 -19.68 16.71 16.13
CA ALA A 83 -20.64 17.73 15.74
C ALA A 83 -22.04 17.14 15.47
N VAL A 84 -22.12 16.00 14.79
CA VAL A 84 -23.40 15.27 14.57
C VAL A 84 -23.99 14.80 15.90
N CYS A 85 -23.19 14.21 16.79
CA CYS A 85 -23.64 13.81 18.12
C CYS A 85 -24.17 14.99 18.93
N TRP A 86 -23.49 16.14 18.84
CA TRP A 86 -23.93 17.38 19.47
C TRP A 86 -25.25 17.87 18.88
N LEU A 87 -25.39 17.85 17.55
CA LEU A 87 -26.60 18.27 16.84
C LEU A 87 -27.79 17.37 17.20
N VAL A 88 -27.61 16.05 17.23
CA VAL A 88 -28.62 15.08 17.67
C VAL A 88 -29.00 15.33 19.14
N ASN A 89 -28.04 15.61 20.00
CA ASN A 89 -28.31 15.93 21.39
C ASN A 89 -29.12 17.23 21.53
N ARG A 90 -28.84 18.22 20.68
CA ARG A 90 -29.59 19.49 20.63
C ARG A 90 -31.02 19.27 20.10
N ALA A 91 -31.17 18.53 19.02
CA ALA A 91 -32.48 18.19 18.43
C ALA A 91 -33.37 17.38 19.39
N THR A 92 -32.77 16.50 20.19
CA THR A 92 -33.48 15.68 21.19
C THR A 92 -33.66 16.38 22.55
N LEU A 93 -33.38 17.68 22.66
CA LEU A 93 -33.48 18.44 23.93
C LEU A 93 -32.72 17.80 25.10
N GLY A 94 -31.61 17.13 24.79
CA GLY A 94 -30.77 16.46 25.78
C GLY A 94 -31.22 15.05 26.17
N HIS A 95 -32.26 14.47 25.57
CA HIS A 95 -32.66 13.09 25.84
C HIS A 95 -31.59 12.09 25.39
N ALA A 96 -30.93 12.32 24.25
CA ALA A 96 -29.83 11.46 23.79
C ALA A 96 -28.68 11.42 24.81
N ALA A 97 -28.24 12.57 25.34
CA ALA A 97 -27.19 12.58 26.37
C ALA A 97 -27.63 11.94 27.69
N ARG A 98 -28.92 11.98 28.06
CA ARG A 98 -29.43 11.27 29.24
C ARG A 98 -29.42 9.76 29.03
N LEU A 99 -29.88 9.29 27.87
CA LEU A 99 -29.83 7.88 27.48
C LEU A 99 -28.38 7.37 27.46
N ALA A 100 -27.48 8.11 26.82
CA ALA A 100 -26.06 7.76 26.77
C ALA A 100 -25.42 7.70 28.16
N ARG A 101 -25.79 8.61 29.07
CA ARG A 101 -25.35 8.56 30.48
C ARG A 101 -25.95 7.38 31.24
N ALA A 102 -27.23 7.05 31.03
CA ALA A 102 -27.88 5.89 31.65
C ALA A 102 -27.25 4.56 31.19
N VAL A 103 -26.96 4.43 29.89
CA VAL A 103 -26.25 3.28 29.32
C VAL A 103 -24.80 3.24 29.85
N ARG A 104 -24.08 4.37 29.87
CA ARG A 104 -22.72 4.43 30.42
C ARG A 104 -22.68 4.18 31.92
N ALA A 105 -23.73 4.49 32.69
CA ALA A 105 -23.77 4.20 34.11
C ALA A 105 -23.76 2.69 34.39
N ARG A 106 -24.26 1.87 33.45
CA ARG A 106 -24.25 0.41 33.57
C ARG A 106 -22.85 -0.15 33.26
N PRO A 107 -22.16 -0.79 34.23
CA PRO A 107 -20.80 -1.29 34.04
C PRO A 107 -20.73 -2.39 32.97
N TRP A 108 -21.80 -3.17 32.80
CA TRP A 108 -21.89 -4.22 31.79
C TRP A 108 -22.09 -3.67 30.39
N ALA A 109 -22.96 -2.67 30.20
CA ALA A 109 -23.32 -2.17 28.86
C ALA A 109 -22.15 -1.54 28.10
N ALA A 110 -21.27 -0.77 28.78
CA ALA A 110 -20.09 -0.23 28.08
C ALA A 110 -18.97 -1.28 27.91
N ALA A 111 -18.95 -2.35 28.71
CA ALA A 111 -18.01 -3.46 28.50
C ALA A 111 -18.45 -4.30 27.30
N THR A 112 -19.75 -4.60 27.17
CA THR A 112 -20.30 -5.29 25.99
C THR A 112 -20.12 -4.45 24.74
N LEU A 113 -20.41 -3.14 24.76
CA LEU A 113 -20.18 -2.27 23.61
C LEU A 113 -18.70 -2.21 23.22
N GLY A 114 -17.78 -2.11 24.19
CA GLY A 114 -16.35 -2.14 23.90
C GLY A 114 -15.90 -3.47 23.31
N ALA A 115 -16.40 -4.60 23.83
CA ALA A 115 -16.02 -5.92 23.37
C ALA A 115 -16.60 -6.23 21.97
N VAL A 116 -17.86 -5.86 21.73
CA VAL A 116 -18.50 -5.90 20.41
C VAL A 116 -17.74 -5.01 19.43
N TRP A 117 -17.33 -3.81 19.84
CA TRP A 117 -16.54 -2.92 18.98
C TRP A 117 -15.18 -3.51 18.64
N CYS A 118 -14.41 -3.99 19.63
CA CYS A 118 -13.12 -4.64 19.38
C CYS A 118 -13.26 -5.86 18.46
N GLY A 119 -14.29 -6.68 18.69
CA GLY A 119 -14.60 -7.82 17.83
C GLY A 119 -15.00 -7.38 16.43
N ALA A 120 -15.89 -6.41 16.30
CA ALA A 120 -16.30 -5.84 15.03
C ALA A 120 -15.09 -5.28 14.27
N THR A 121 -14.18 -4.53 14.91
CA THR A 121 -12.95 -4.00 14.28
C THR A 121 -11.99 -5.09 13.82
N TYR A 122 -12.09 -6.30 14.36
CA TYR A 122 -11.28 -7.45 13.96
C TYR A 122 -11.72 -8.05 12.61
N TRP A 123 -12.83 -7.60 12.04
CA TRP A 123 -13.30 -8.04 10.73
C TRP A 123 -12.24 -7.87 9.63
N GLY A 124 -11.48 -6.76 9.62
CA GLY A 124 -10.45 -6.52 8.62
C GLY A 124 -9.35 -7.58 8.65
N PHE A 125 -9.01 -8.08 9.84
CA PHE A 125 -8.06 -9.18 9.99
C PHE A 125 -8.64 -10.52 9.53
N LEU A 126 -9.91 -10.81 9.84
CA LEU A 126 -10.55 -12.05 9.41
C LEU A 126 -10.77 -12.08 7.89
N GLY A 127 -11.13 -10.94 7.29
CA GLY A 127 -11.20 -10.79 5.84
C GLY A 127 -9.84 -11.02 5.19
N TYR A 128 -8.77 -10.49 5.79
CA TYR A 128 -7.40 -10.73 5.33
C TYR A 128 -6.97 -12.22 5.40
N LEU A 129 -7.50 -13.00 6.34
CA LEU A 129 -7.21 -14.44 6.43
C LEU A 129 -7.95 -15.29 5.40
N ASP A 130 -8.72 -14.67 4.50
CA ASP A 130 -9.55 -15.33 3.49
C ASP A 130 -10.42 -16.46 4.07
N LEU A 131 -10.89 -16.27 5.32
CA LEU A 131 -11.85 -17.18 5.98
C LEU A 131 -13.25 -17.08 5.36
N ASP A 132 -13.36 -16.45 4.20
CA ASP A 132 -14.58 -15.94 3.58
C ASP A 132 -14.94 -16.65 2.27
N GLU A 133 -14.31 -17.80 1.95
CA GLU A 133 -14.79 -18.69 0.89
C GLU A 133 -16.25 -19.11 1.16
N GLY A 134 -17.20 -18.30 0.68
CA GLY A 134 -18.65 -18.49 0.78
C GLY A 134 -19.34 -17.79 1.97
N ALA A 135 -18.63 -17.08 2.85
CA ALA A 135 -19.25 -16.29 3.90
C ALA A 135 -19.49 -14.85 3.43
N GLY A 136 -20.58 -14.24 3.87
CA GLY A 136 -20.85 -12.84 3.59
C GLY A 136 -20.12 -11.93 4.60
N LEU A 137 -19.87 -10.68 4.23
CA LEU A 137 -19.33 -9.65 5.13
C LEU A 137 -20.10 -9.57 6.46
N ALA A 138 -21.42 -9.75 6.42
CA ALA A 138 -22.26 -9.79 7.62
C ALA A 138 -21.92 -10.96 8.56
N SER A 139 -21.63 -12.16 8.02
CA SER A 139 -21.21 -13.31 8.84
C SER A 139 -19.84 -13.11 9.44
N ILE A 140 -18.85 -12.56 8.72
CA ILE A 140 -17.54 -12.26 9.30
C ILE A 140 -17.68 -11.30 10.47
N VAL A 141 -18.37 -10.17 10.26
CA VAL A 141 -18.54 -9.15 11.30
C VAL A 141 -19.25 -9.73 12.52
N LEU A 142 -20.26 -10.59 12.31
CA LEU A 142 -20.97 -11.27 13.39
C LEU A 142 -20.04 -12.23 14.17
N VAL A 143 -19.30 -13.08 13.48
CA VAL A 143 -18.35 -14.03 14.10
C VAL A 143 -17.26 -13.28 14.85
N ALA A 144 -16.69 -12.24 14.25
CA ALA A 144 -15.69 -11.37 14.86
C ALA A 144 -16.24 -10.70 16.13
N ALA A 145 -17.47 -10.16 16.07
CA ALA A 145 -18.14 -9.56 17.22
C ALA A 145 -18.40 -10.58 18.34
N VAL A 146 -18.79 -11.82 18.01
CA VAL A 146 -18.99 -12.88 19.00
C VAL A 146 -17.67 -13.26 19.67
N ILE A 147 -16.61 -13.53 18.90
CA ILE A 147 -15.28 -13.88 19.42
C ILE A 147 -14.75 -12.73 20.28
N GLY A 148 -14.83 -11.48 19.79
CA GLY A 148 -14.38 -10.31 20.56
C GLY A 148 -15.19 -10.11 21.83
N THR A 149 -16.50 -10.35 21.80
CA THR A 149 -17.35 -10.29 23.00
C THR A 149 -16.90 -11.34 24.01
N VAL A 150 -16.71 -12.60 23.61
CA VAL A 150 -16.29 -13.67 24.53
C VAL A 150 -14.90 -13.38 25.11
N SER A 151 -13.95 -12.95 24.29
CA SER A 151 -12.56 -12.69 24.70
C SER A 151 -12.40 -11.47 25.60
N PHE A 152 -13.10 -10.35 25.30
CA PHE A 152 -12.86 -9.07 25.99
C PHE A 152 -13.88 -8.74 27.08
N LEU A 153 -15.02 -9.42 27.16
CA LEU A 153 -16.04 -9.12 28.17
C LEU A 153 -15.52 -9.24 29.61
N VAL A 154 -14.80 -10.32 29.91
CA VAL A 154 -14.24 -10.57 31.26
C VAL A 154 -13.14 -9.56 31.61
N PRO A 155 -12.10 -9.36 30.76
CA PRO A 155 -11.08 -8.34 30.99
C PRO A 155 -11.66 -6.93 31.16
N PHE A 156 -12.60 -6.52 30.31
CA PHE A 156 -13.19 -5.18 30.39
C PHE A 156 -14.05 -5.01 31.64
N ARG A 157 -14.74 -6.06 32.09
CA ARG A 157 -15.48 -6.04 33.35
C ARG A 157 -14.55 -5.87 34.56
N LEU A 158 -13.38 -6.50 34.54
CA LEU A 158 -12.37 -6.38 35.61
C LEU A 158 -11.72 -4.99 35.62
N LEU A 159 -11.27 -4.52 34.45
CA LEU A 159 -10.62 -3.22 34.29
C LEU A 159 -11.52 -2.06 34.71
N ARG A 160 -12.83 -2.13 34.42
CA ARG A 160 -13.74 -1.01 34.66
C ARG A 160 -14.00 -0.71 36.15
N ARG A 161 -13.72 -1.66 37.05
CA ARG A 161 -13.90 -1.49 38.51
C ARG A 161 -12.97 -0.43 39.10
N ARG A 162 -11.80 -0.19 38.48
CA ARG A 162 -10.81 0.79 38.96
C ARG A 162 -10.73 1.99 38.02
N PRO A 163 -10.49 3.21 38.52
CA PRO A 163 -10.34 4.41 37.67
C PRO A 163 -9.18 4.25 36.66
N THR A 164 -8.08 3.61 37.08
CA THR A 164 -6.94 3.28 36.22
C THR A 164 -7.31 2.32 35.09
N GLY A 165 -8.12 1.30 35.37
CA GLY A 165 -8.54 0.36 34.34
C GLY A 165 -9.55 0.94 33.34
N ARG A 166 -10.28 2.01 33.68
CA ARG A 166 -11.08 2.76 32.68
C ARG A 166 -10.21 3.44 31.63
N ALA A 167 -9.06 3.97 32.03
CA ALA A 167 -8.09 4.54 31.10
C ALA A 167 -7.48 3.44 30.23
N GLY A 168 -7.04 2.33 30.86
CA GLY A 168 -6.52 1.17 30.15
C GLY A 168 -7.50 0.60 29.12
N MET A 169 -8.79 0.49 29.44
CA MET A 169 -9.81 0.04 28.50
C MET A 169 -9.91 0.93 27.26
N ARG A 170 -9.80 2.26 27.39
CA ARG A 170 -9.82 3.16 26.23
C ARG A 170 -8.60 2.97 25.34
N VAL A 171 -7.43 2.78 25.95
CA VAL A 171 -6.18 2.51 25.23
C VAL A 171 -6.29 1.20 24.45
N VAL A 172 -6.78 0.14 25.08
CA VAL A 172 -6.98 -1.16 24.43
C VAL A 172 -7.96 -1.04 23.26
N ILE A 173 -9.12 -0.40 23.46
CA ILE A 173 -10.09 -0.18 22.39
C ILE A 173 -9.47 0.61 21.24
N ALA A 174 -8.74 1.68 21.53
CA ALA A 174 -8.08 2.49 20.51
C ALA A 174 -7.02 1.69 19.73
N ALA A 175 -6.21 0.88 20.42
CA ALA A 175 -5.20 0.03 19.80
C ALA A 175 -5.83 -1.01 18.87
N PHE A 176 -6.84 -1.76 19.34
CA PHE A 176 -7.54 -2.75 18.52
C PHE A 176 -8.28 -2.10 17.34
N THR A 177 -8.88 -0.92 17.54
CA THR A 177 -9.51 -0.17 16.45
C THR A 177 -8.48 0.23 15.40
N GLY A 178 -7.32 0.75 15.82
CA GLY A 178 -6.23 1.12 14.92
C GLY A 178 -5.68 -0.08 14.13
N ILE A 179 -5.42 -1.20 14.80
CA ILE A 179 -4.94 -2.43 14.17
C ILE A 179 -5.98 -2.97 13.19
N GLY A 180 -7.25 -3.05 13.60
CA GLY A 180 -8.33 -3.53 12.75
C GLY A 180 -8.55 -2.67 11.50
N LEU A 181 -8.48 -1.34 11.66
CA LEU A 181 -8.51 -0.40 10.53
C LEU A 181 -7.27 -0.55 9.64
N GLY A 182 -6.11 -0.81 10.22
CA GLY A 182 -4.88 -1.10 9.49
C GLY A 182 -5.03 -2.31 8.57
N PHE A 183 -5.55 -3.44 9.08
CA PHE A 183 -5.82 -4.61 8.24
C PHE A 183 -6.89 -4.35 7.18
N ALA A 184 -7.94 -3.60 7.50
CA ALA A 184 -8.94 -3.22 6.49
C ALA A 184 -8.32 -2.38 5.37
N LEU A 185 -7.39 -1.48 5.69
CA LEU A 185 -6.65 -0.70 4.70
C LEU A 185 -5.74 -1.59 3.84
N ILE A 186 -5.06 -2.56 4.45
CA ILE A 186 -4.22 -3.53 3.72
C ILE A 186 -5.07 -4.31 2.72
N GLY A 187 -6.20 -4.87 3.14
CA GLY A 187 -7.10 -5.61 2.25
C GLY A 187 -7.65 -4.74 1.13
N GLN A 188 -7.93 -3.46 1.39
CA GLN A 188 -8.33 -2.52 0.33
C GLN A 188 -7.18 -2.24 -0.66
N LEU A 189 -5.95 -2.07 -0.18
CA LEU A 189 -4.77 -1.86 -1.05
C LEU A 189 -4.50 -3.08 -1.92
N GLU A 190 -4.66 -4.28 -1.38
CA GLU A 190 -4.55 -5.55 -2.12
C GLU A 190 -5.64 -5.64 -3.18
N ALA A 191 -6.91 -5.48 -2.81
CA ALA A 191 -8.03 -5.52 -3.76
C ALA A 191 -7.92 -4.46 -4.86
N ASP A 192 -7.47 -3.24 -4.51
CA ASP A 192 -7.26 -2.17 -5.49
C ASP A 192 -6.07 -2.47 -6.42
N ALA A 193 -5.00 -3.08 -5.91
CA ALA A 193 -3.87 -3.49 -6.73
C ALA A 193 -4.19 -4.68 -7.64
N GLU A 194 -5.03 -5.62 -7.19
CA GLU A 194 -5.59 -6.66 -8.05
C GLU A 194 -6.48 -6.06 -9.14
N ALA A 195 -7.34 -5.10 -8.79
CA ALA A 195 -8.16 -4.38 -9.75
C ALA A 195 -7.30 -3.62 -10.77
N LEU A 196 -6.23 -2.96 -10.33
CA LEU A 196 -5.25 -2.31 -11.21
C LEU A 196 -4.54 -3.32 -12.11
N ALA A 197 -4.12 -4.47 -11.57
CA ALA A 197 -3.49 -5.54 -12.35
C ALA A 197 -4.45 -6.17 -13.37
N ALA A 198 -5.75 -6.18 -13.09
CA ALA A 198 -6.78 -6.77 -13.94
C ALA A 198 -7.40 -5.78 -14.95
N THR A 199 -7.45 -4.49 -14.65
CA THR A 199 -8.16 -3.49 -15.45
C THR A 199 -7.29 -2.33 -15.92
N GLY A 200 -6.08 -2.19 -15.37
CA GLY A 200 -5.21 -1.05 -15.61
C GLY A 200 -5.68 0.25 -14.97
N ARG A 201 -6.68 0.21 -14.08
CA ARG A 201 -7.23 1.40 -13.42
C ARG A 201 -6.65 1.58 -12.03
N GLY A 202 -6.01 2.71 -11.79
CA GLY A 202 -5.58 3.11 -10.46
C GLY A 202 -6.75 3.38 -9.50
N SER A 203 -6.45 3.35 -8.20
CA SER A 203 -7.37 3.78 -7.16
C SER A 203 -6.80 4.97 -6.38
N ILE A 204 -7.70 5.77 -5.81
CA ILE A 204 -7.32 6.88 -4.92
C ILE A 204 -6.56 6.36 -3.70
N VAL A 205 -6.87 5.15 -3.23
CA VAL A 205 -6.22 4.56 -2.05
C VAL A 205 -4.78 4.16 -2.37
N LEU A 206 -4.52 3.57 -3.54
CA LEU A 206 -3.18 3.30 -4.07
C LEU A 206 -2.36 4.59 -4.17
N SER A 207 -2.94 5.64 -4.76
CA SER A 207 -2.31 6.96 -4.89
C SER A 207 -1.96 7.56 -3.51
N LEU A 208 -2.87 7.43 -2.53
CA LEU A 208 -2.65 7.88 -1.14
C LEU A 208 -1.59 7.06 -0.38
N ALA A 209 -1.42 5.78 -0.73
CA ALA A 209 -0.33 4.94 -0.24
C ALA A 209 1.02 5.26 -0.93
N GLY A 210 1.02 6.18 -1.90
CA GLY A 210 2.20 6.61 -2.63
C GLY A 210 2.57 5.67 -3.78
N PHE A 211 1.66 4.79 -4.20
CA PHE A 211 1.80 4.05 -5.45
C PHE A 211 1.58 5.03 -6.61
N GLN A 212 2.51 5.04 -7.57
CA GLN A 212 2.41 5.91 -8.74
C GLN A 212 1.85 5.12 -9.91
N ASP A 213 0.61 5.40 -10.29
CA ASP A 213 -0.03 4.80 -11.46
C ASP A 213 0.49 5.48 -12.75
N GLN A 214 1.70 5.08 -13.16
CA GLN A 214 2.40 5.64 -14.32
C GLN A 214 2.45 4.63 -15.45
N TRP A 215 1.80 4.95 -16.57
CA TRP A 215 1.81 4.14 -17.77
C TRP A 215 2.75 4.74 -18.79
N VAL A 216 3.58 3.89 -19.41
CA VAL A 216 4.65 4.32 -20.32
C VAL A 216 4.78 3.39 -21.51
N VAL A 217 5.12 3.94 -22.67
CA VAL A 217 5.53 3.16 -23.83
C VAL A 217 7.05 3.08 -23.84
N ALA A 218 7.59 1.88 -23.62
CA ALA A 218 9.02 1.67 -23.59
C ALA A 218 9.57 1.45 -25.03
N VAL A 219 10.60 2.18 -25.43
CA VAL A 219 11.25 2.05 -26.75
C VAL A 219 12.74 1.73 -26.63
N THR A 220 13.30 1.04 -27.62
CA THR A 220 14.75 0.76 -27.65
C THR A 220 15.51 1.96 -28.19
N PRO A 221 16.55 2.49 -27.50
CA PRO A 221 17.25 3.72 -27.90
C PRO A 221 17.90 3.63 -29.30
N ALA A 222 18.42 2.46 -29.67
CA ALA A 222 19.16 2.28 -30.93
C ALA A 222 18.29 2.35 -32.20
N LYS A 223 16.98 2.05 -32.09
CA LYS A 223 16.08 1.95 -33.26
C LYS A 223 14.78 2.73 -33.11
N GLY A 224 14.48 3.25 -31.92
CA GLY A 224 13.17 3.82 -31.58
C GLY A 224 12.04 2.80 -31.68
N THR A 225 12.34 1.51 -31.79
CA THR A 225 11.32 0.47 -31.93
C THR A 225 10.61 0.27 -30.60
N PRO A 226 9.26 0.32 -30.58
CA PRO A 226 8.53 0.10 -29.36
C PRO A 226 8.71 -1.35 -28.90
N LEU A 227 8.94 -1.50 -27.60
CA LEU A 227 8.93 -2.79 -26.93
C LEU A 227 7.48 -3.29 -26.86
N TYR A 228 7.30 -4.60 -26.93
CA TYR A 228 5.99 -5.26 -26.84
C TYR A 228 4.93 -4.73 -27.82
N GLY A 229 5.34 -4.21 -28.98
CA GLY A 229 4.42 -3.70 -29.99
C GLY A 229 3.81 -2.34 -29.65
N GLY A 230 4.36 -1.61 -28.68
CA GLY A 230 3.91 -0.26 -28.32
C GLY A 230 2.73 -0.23 -27.36
N THR A 231 2.41 -1.36 -26.74
CA THR A 231 1.43 -1.40 -25.66
C THR A 231 1.94 -0.61 -24.45
N PRO A 232 1.06 0.17 -23.79
CA PRO A 232 1.43 0.87 -22.58
C PRO A 232 1.75 -0.17 -21.49
N LEU A 233 2.81 0.10 -20.74
CA LEU A 233 3.30 -0.73 -19.64
C LEU A 233 3.18 0.08 -18.35
N LEU A 234 2.76 -0.56 -17.26
CA LEU A 234 2.74 0.08 -15.96
C LEU A 234 4.16 0.11 -15.39
N LEU A 235 4.70 1.30 -15.14
CA LEU A 235 6.00 1.50 -14.53
C LEU A 235 5.87 1.33 -13.01
N LEU A 236 6.39 0.24 -12.48
CA LEU A 236 6.32 -0.06 -11.04
C LEU A 236 7.39 0.70 -10.24
N GLY A 237 8.50 1.05 -10.89
CA GLY A 237 9.58 1.83 -10.29
C GLY A 237 10.95 1.64 -10.97
N GLU A 238 11.99 2.18 -10.35
CA GLU A 238 13.35 2.22 -10.85
C GLU A 238 14.35 1.84 -9.76
N HIS A 239 15.14 0.78 -9.98
CA HIS A 239 16.18 0.33 -9.05
C HIS A 239 17.50 0.04 -9.77
N GLU A 240 18.61 0.57 -9.25
CA GLU A 240 19.98 0.29 -9.71
C GLU A 240 20.17 0.41 -11.23
N GLY A 241 19.58 1.44 -11.85
CA GLY A 241 19.70 1.64 -13.30
C GLY A 241 18.83 0.69 -14.13
N THR A 242 17.82 0.05 -13.51
CA THR A 242 16.83 -0.79 -14.18
C THR A 242 15.41 -0.31 -13.90
N TYR A 243 14.56 -0.30 -14.92
CA TYR A 243 13.12 -0.10 -14.78
C TYR A 243 12.42 -1.43 -14.54
N ALA A 244 11.44 -1.44 -13.63
CA ALA A 244 10.51 -2.55 -13.44
C ALA A 244 9.16 -2.20 -14.10
N PHE A 245 8.72 -3.04 -15.03
CA PHE A 245 7.48 -2.85 -15.77
C PHE A 245 6.53 -4.02 -15.53
N TYR A 246 5.24 -3.72 -15.43
CA TYR A 246 4.17 -4.70 -15.50
C TYR A 246 3.49 -4.63 -16.86
N ASP A 247 3.51 -5.76 -17.59
CA ASP A 247 2.73 -5.94 -18.82
C ASP A 247 1.34 -6.46 -18.45
N CYS A 248 0.36 -5.55 -18.46
CA CYS A 248 -1.04 -5.86 -18.20
C CYS A 248 -1.62 -6.86 -19.22
N ALA A 249 -1.17 -6.86 -20.49
CA ALA A 249 -1.67 -7.82 -21.47
C ALA A 249 -1.19 -9.26 -21.19
N ARG A 250 0.03 -9.41 -20.67
CA ARG A 250 0.64 -10.72 -20.37
C ARG A 250 0.54 -11.12 -18.90
N ARG A 251 0.16 -10.19 -18.02
CA ARG A 251 0.22 -10.32 -16.55
C ARG A 251 1.60 -10.72 -16.05
N GLU A 252 2.63 -10.19 -16.68
CA GLU A 252 4.03 -10.51 -16.37
C GLU A 252 4.80 -9.25 -16.01
N THR A 253 5.63 -9.36 -14.98
CA THR A 253 6.56 -8.31 -14.58
C THR A 253 7.94 -8.61 -15.12
N PHE A 254 8.59 -7.61 -15.72
CA PHE A 254 9.94 -7.75 -16.23
C PHE A 254 10.76 -6.50 -15.95
N ARG A 255 12.09 -6.66 -16.04
CA ARG A 255 13.03 -5.55 -15.82
C ARG A 255 13.85 -5.28 -17.06
N ARG A 256 14.16 -4.00 -17.28
CA ARG A 256 15.06 -3.58 -18.35
C ARG A 256 16.07 -2.54 -17.86
N PRO A 257 17.32 -2.61 -18.31
CA PRO A 257 18.28 -1.56 -17.99
C PRO A 257 17.86 -0.24 -18.66
N MET A 258 18.00 0.86 -17.94
CA MET A 258 17.67 2.20 -18.42
C MET A 258 18.51 2.58 -19.63
N GLY A 259 19.77 2.15 -19.69
CA GLY A 259 20.64 2.35 -20.85
C GLY A 259 20.14 1.70 -22.15
N ALA A 260 19.22 0.72 -22.06
CA ALA A 260 18.61 0.04 -23.20
C ALA A 260 17.13 0.39 -23.39
N THR A 261 16.59 1.33 -22.62
CA THR A 261 15.15 1.62 -22.60
C THR A 261 14.92 3.11 -22.47
N VAL A 262 14.18 3.70 -23.42
CA VAL A 262 13.71 5.08 -23.34
C VAL A 262 12.21 5.04 -23.06
N LEU A 263 11.77 5.81 -22.06
CA LEU A 263 10.35 5.96 -21.75
C LEU A 263 9.76 7.03 -22.66
N GLN A 264 8.65 6.73 -23.33
CA GLN A 264 7.87 7.67 -24.13
C GLN A 264 6.41 7.68 -23.68
N GLY A 265 5.77 8.85 -23.77
CA GLY A 265 4.34 9.00 -23.47
C GLY A 265 4.01 8.59 -22.03
N ILE A 266 4.62 9.26 -21.05
CA ILE A 266 4.29 9.02 -19.64
C ILE A 266 2.89 9.59 -19.39
N GLU A 267 1.95 8.70 -19.09
CA GLU A 267 0.59 9.04 -18.74
C GLU A 267 0.35 8.70 -17.27
N LEU A 268 -0.20 9.67 -16.53
CA LEU A 268 -0.52 9.55 -15.11
C LEU A 268 -2.02 9.30 -15.00
N GLU A 269 -2.42 8.21 -14.33
CA GLU A 269 -3.83 7.85 -14.12
C GLU A 269 -4.66 7.90 -15.41
N PRO A 270 -4.32 7.11 -16.45
CA PRO A 270 -5.02 7.15 -17.72
C PRO A 270 -6.50 6.80 -17.57
N ASP A 271 -7.37 7.56 -18.25
CA ASP A 271 -8.80 7.30 -18.27
C ASP A 271 -9.11 6.12 -19.21
N HIS A 272 -8.99 4.92 -18.65
CA HIS A 272 -9.21 3.68 -19.36
C HIS A 272 -10.66 3.22 -19.25
N GLU A 273 -11.58 3.88 -19.97
CA GLU A 273 -12.93 3.36 -20.17
C GLU A 273 -12.91 2.09 -21.05
N GLY A 274 -13.16 0.92 -20.43
CA GLY A 274 -13.29 -0.36 -21.14
C GLY A 274 -11.98 -1.11 -21.43
N PHE A 275 -10.86 -0.73 -20.82
CA PHE A 275 -9.62 -1.49 -20.89
C PHE A 275 -9.63 -2.66 -19.90
N THR A 276 -9.31 -3.86 -20.36
CA THR A 276 -9.18 -5.06 -19.50
C THR A 276 -7.86 -5.77 -19.80
N CYS A 277 -7.09 -6.03 -18.75
CA CYS A 277 -5.81 -6.72 -18.83
C CYS A 277 -5.98 -8.17 -19.29
N GLY A 278 -5.40 -8.47 -20.44
CA GLY A 278 -5.44 -9.79 -21.08
C GLY A 278 -6.26 -9.85 -22.36
N GLU A 279 -7.03 -8.81 -22.67
CA GLU A 279 -7.60 -8.67 -24.02
C GLU A 279 -6.61 -7.88 -24.89
N PRO A 280 -6.20 -8.40 -26.07
CA PRO A 280 -5.38 -7.64 -26.97
C PRO A 280 -6.16 -6.36 -27.31
N ALA A 281 -5.55 -5.20 -27.03
CA ALA A 281 -6.14 -3.91 -27.36
C ALA A 281 -6.68 -3.99 -28.80
N PRO A 282 -7.93 -3.57 -29.07
CA PRO A 282 -8.43 -3.55 -30.42
C PRO A 282 -7.42 -2.74 -31.21
N ALA A 283 -6.84 -3.34 -32.25
CA ALA A 283 -5.81 -2.73 -33.06
C ALA A 283 -6.33 -1.40 -33.60
N LYS A 284 -6.14 -0.32 -32.82
CA LYS A 284 -6.39 1.03 -33.29
C LYS A 284 -5.34 1.21 -34.34
N ASN A 285 -5.80 1.17 -35.59
CA ASN A 285 -5.03 1.43 -36.78
C ASN A 285 -4.26 2.75 -36.57
N ALA A 286 -3.04 2.68 -36.04
CA ALA A 286 -2.06 3.77 -36.02
C ALA A 286 -1.50 4.02 -37.45
N ALA A 287 -2.36 3.80 -38.45
CA ALA A 287 -2.11 3.89 -39.87
C ALA A 287 -3.22 4.77 -40.48
N ALA A 288 -3.49 5.94 -39.91
CA ALA A 288 -4.37 6.93 -40.53
C ALA A 288 -4.19 8.36 -40.00
N GLU A 289 -2.95 8.79 -39.77
CA GLU A 289 -2.65 10.23 -39.76
C GLU A 289 -1.25 10.47 -40.35
N ARG A 290 -1.09 10.03 -41.61
CA ARG A 290 -0.12 10.69 -42.49
C ARG A 290 -0.80 11.96 -42.96
N THR A 291 -0.37 13.09 -42.42
CA THR A 291 -0.58 14.40 -43.05
C THR A 291 -0.19 14.28 -44.53
N PRO A 292 -1.03 14.76 -45.48
CA PRO A 292 -0.64 14.82 -46.87
C PRO A 292 0.57 15.73 -46.97
N ALA A 293 1.67 15.19 -47.48
CA ALA A 293 2.82 15.99 -47.87
C ALA A 293 2.37 17.00 -48.93
N GLU A 294 2.65 18.26 -48.66
CA GLU A 294 2.49 19.38 -49.58
C GLU A 294 3.48 19.17 -50.74
N ASP A 295 2.95 18.83 -51.91
CA ASP A 295 3.69 18.77 -53.16
C ASP A 295 4.13 20.19 -53.56
N ALA A 296 5.43 20.45 -53.54
CA ALA A 296 6.01 21.57 -54.28
C ALA A 296 7.41 21.25 -54.83
N SER A 297 7.42 21.17 -56.16
CA SER A 297 8.45 21.71 -57.05
C SER A 297 9.67 20.84 -57.41
N ALA A 298 9.54 20.32 -58.63
CA ALA A 298 10.55 19.97 -59.62
C ALA A 298 11.94 20.64 -59.51
N GLY A 299 12.98 19.82 -59.72
CA GLY A 299 14.34 20.23 -60.05
C GLY A 299 15.11 19.09 -60.71
N ASN A 300 15.23 19.14 -62.04
CA ASN A 300 15.97 18.21 -62.90
C ASN A 300 17.47 18.12 -62.52
N GLY A 301 18.01 16.89 -62.51
CA GLY A 301 19.47 16.66 -62.43
C GLY A 301 19.84 15.18 -62.68
N SER A 302 20.31 14.90 -63.90
CA SER A 302 20.74 13.61 -64.46
C SER A 302 21.96 12.95 -63.74
N PRO A 303 22.28 11.68 -64.04
CA PRO A 303 22.80 10.71 -63.09
C PRO A 303 24.33 10.60 -63.06
N ARG A 304 24.87 10.06 -61.96
CA ARG A 304 26.24 9.50 -61.92
C ARG A 304 26.24 8.12 -61.28
N THR A 305 26.54 7.14 -62.13
CA THR A 305 26.97 5.78 -61.85
C THR A 305 28.17 5.73 -60.90
N GLY A 306 28.16 4.78 -59.97
CA GLY A 306 29.28 4.47 -59.10
C GLY A 306 29.11 3.12 -58.42
N SER A 307 29.53 2.06 -59.14
CA SER A 307 29.73 0.71 -58.62
C SER A 307 30.77 0.68 -57.49
N ALA A 308 30.47 -0.02 -56.40
CA ALA A 308 31.41 -0.68 -55.48
C ALA A 308 30.61 -1.24 -54.31
N LYS A 309 30.91 -2.37 -53.67
CA LYS A 309 31.80 -3.51 -53.89
C LYS A 309 31.37 -4.49 -52.81
N THR A 310 31.17 -5.75 -53.19
CA THR A 310 30.94 -6.89 -52.31
C THR A 310 32.01 -7.01 -51.22
N GLY A 311 31.56 -7.27 -49.99
CA GLY A 311 32.42 -7.62 -48.85
C GLY A 311 31.70 -8.59 -47.92
N SER A 312 31.69 -9.87 -48.29
CA SER A 312 31.37 -10.98 -47.39
C SER A 312 32.38 -11.01 -46.25
N ALA A 313 31.90 -10.87 -45.02
CA ALA A 313 32.67 -11.16 -43.82
C ALA A 313 32.13 -12.45 -43.18
N GLU A 314 32.92 -13.49 -43.40
CA GLU A 314 32.91 -14.81 -42.77
C GLU A 314 32.91 -14.67 -41.24
N ARG A 315 31.90 -15.23 -40.56
CA ARG A 315 31.91 -15.40 -39.10
C ARG A 315 32.01 -16.89 -38.81
N GLY A 316 33.17 -17.28 -38.27
CA GLY A 316 33.47 -18.64 -37.81
C GLY A 316 32.63 -19.08 -36.61
N PRO A 317 32.66 -20.39 -36.28
CA PRO A 317 31.75 -21.00 -35.32
C PRO A 317 32.14 -20.72 -33.86
N MET A 318 31.09 -20.61 -33.03
CA MET A 318 31.17 -20.59 -31.57
C MET A 318 31.69 -21.93 -31.02
N GLU A 319 32.77 -21.91 -30.24
CA GLU A 319 33.04 -22.91 -29.21
C GLU A 319 32.53 -22.38 -27.86
N ARG A 320 31.47 -23.02 -27.32
CA ARG A 320 31.11 -22.90 -25.90
C ARG A 320 31.67 -24.11 -25.18
N GLY A 321 32.69 -23.89 -24.35
CA GLY A 321 33.14 -24.88 -23.37
C GLY A 321 32.15 -25.04 -22.21
N PRO A 322 32.11 -26.21 -21.55
CA PRO A 322 31.18 -26.47 -20.45
C PRO A 322 31.60 -25.75 -19.16
N VAL A 323 30.67 -25.00 -18.57
CA VAL A 323 30.80 -24.41 -17.23
C VAL A 323 30.65 -25.53 -16.20
N ARG A 324 31.68 -25.70 -15.39
CA ARG A 324 31.78 -26.71 -14.32
C ARG A 324 31.35 -26.05 -13.00
N THR A 325 30.11 -26.30 -12.56
CA THR A 325 29.63 -25.93 -11.22
C THR A 325 30.15 -26.93 -10.19
N GLY A 326 31.02 -26.49 -9.29
CA GLY A 326 31.43 -27.25 -8.09
C GLY A 326 30.59 -26.86 -6.87
N PRO A 327 30.35 -27.76 -5.91
CA PRO A 327 29.57 -27.47 -4.71
C PRO A 327 30.39 -26.68 -3.68
N GLY A 328 29.96 -25.45 -3.39
CA GLY A 328 30.47 -24.64 -2.28
C GLY A 328 29.97 -25.19 -0.94
N ARG A 329 30.90 -25.59 -0.08
CA ARG A 329 30.67 -25.99 1.31
C ARG A 329 30.14 -24.82 2.13
N ILE A 330 29.00 -25.00 2.79
CA ILE A 330 28.50 -24.14 3.85
C ILE A 330 29.30 -24.46 5.12
N ALA A 331 30.05 -23.49 5.63
CA ALA A 331 30.71 -23.56 6.92
C ALA A 331 29.71 -23.13 8.02
N THR A 332 29.41 -24.05 8.93
CA THR A 332 28.63 -23.79 10.15
C THR A 332 29.48 -23.00 11.15
N PRO A 333 29.01 -21.87 11.70
CA PRO A 333 29.72 -21.20 12.79
C PRO A 333 29.49 -21.95 14.12
N ALA A 334 30.58 -22.12 14.87
CA ALA A 334 30.60 -22.76 16.18
C ALA A 334 29.95 -21.85 17.27
N PRO A 335 29.37 -22.43 18.33
CA PRO A 335 28.81 -21.67 19.45
C PRO A 335 29.92 -21.08 20.32
N SER A 336 29.88 -19.77 20.58
CA SER A 336 30.73 -19.11 21.56
C SER A 336 30.28 -19.50 22.97
N ALA A 337 31.12 -20.29 23.63
CA ALA A 337 31.04 -20.59 25.06
C ALA A 337 31.15 -19.29 25.87
N GLY A 338 30.36 -19.25 26.96
CA GLY A 338 30.29 -18.12 27.86
C GLY A 338 31.60 -17.80 28.57
N GLN A 339 31.66 -16.56 29.02
CA GLN A 339 32.66 -16.10 29.98
C GLN A 339 31.88 -15.41 31.10
N GLY A 340 31.88 -16.05 32.25
CA GLY A 340 31.60 -15.38 33.52
C GLY A 340 32.87 -14.71 34.00
N ASP A 341 32.70 -13.51 34.54
CA ASP A 341 33.06 -13.13 35.91
C ASP A 341 32.14 -11.97 36.33
#